data_AF-A0A2P5LZ28-F1
#
_entry.id   AF-A0A2P5LZ28-F1
#
_cell.length_a   1.000
_cell.length_b   1.000
_cell.length_c   1.000
_cell.angle_alpha   90.00
_cell.angle_beta   90.00
_cell.angle_gamma   90.00
#
_symmetry.space_group_name_H-M   'P 1'
#
loop_
_entity.id
_entity.type
_entity.pdbx_description
1 polymer ?
#
loop_
_entity_poly.entity_id
_entity_poly.type
_entity_poly.pdbx_seq_one_letter_code
_entity_poly.pdbx_strand_id
1 'polypeptide(L)' 'MAGTVVIKANLWGLVRASDGTIHRVKVGNYMGKNYGRIVNISKDKIELVEIVPDKPGTWREQQAVLALTE' A
#
# COMPACT_ATOMS: atom_id res chain seq x y z
N MET A 1 -0.02 -8.72 0.53
CA MET A 1 0.44 -8.07 1.79
C MET A 1 0.92 -9.17 2.73
N ALA A 2 1.81 -8.90 3.68
CA ALA A 2 2.33 -9.91 4.60
C ALA A 2 1.52 -10.04 5.90
N GLY A 3 0.73 -9.02 6.26
CA GLY A 3 -0.10 -9.03 7.46
C GLY A 3 -0.33 -7.64 8.04
N THR A 4 -0.83 -7.59 9.27
CA THR A 4 -0.91 -6.36 10.07
C THR A 4 -0.34 -6.59 11.46
N VAL A 5 0.11 -5.51 12.10
CA VAL A 5 0.57 -5.55 13.49
C VAL A 5 0.07 -4.32 14.24
N VAL A 6 -0.34 -4.51 15.49
CA VAL A 6 -0.75 -3.41 16.36
C VAL A 6 0.42 -2.99 17.24
N ILE A 7 0.82 -1.72 17.17
CA ILE A 7 1.92 -1.16 17.97
C ILE A 7 1.40 0.11 18.65
N LYS A 8 1.43 0.14 19.99
CA LYS A 8 0.94 1.28 20.79
C LYS A 8 -0.47 1.74 20.36
N ALA A 9 -1.39 0.77 20.22
CA ALA A 9 -2.76 0.96 19.74
C ALA A 9 -2.94 1.43 18.27
N ASN A 10 -1.86 1.55 17.48
CA ASN A 10 -1.95 1.87 16.06
C ASN A 10 -1.83 0.61 15.21
N LEU A 11 -2.71 0.46 14.22
CA LEU A 11 -2.63 -0.60 13.22
C LEU A 11 -1.60 -0.24 12.14
N TRP A 12 -0.65 -1.15 11.91
CA TRP A 12 0.35 -1.05 10.85
C TRP A 12 0.15 -2.16 9.85
N GLY A 13 0.34 -1.84 8.57
CA GLY A 13 0.41 -2.82 7.49
C GLY A 13 1.83 -3.38 7.37
N LEU A 14 1.94 -4.67 7.08
CA LEU A 14 3.20 -5.34 6.73
C LEU A 14 3.20 -5.63 5.24
N VAL A 15 4.21 -5.12 4.54
CA VAL A 15 4.35 -5.28 3.10
C VAL A 15 5.69 -5.94 2.81
N ARG A 16 5.66 -7.05 2.06
CA ARG A 16 6.87 -7.71 1.58
C ARG A 16 7.27 -7.08 0.25
N ALA A 17 8.46 -6.50 0.20
CA ALA A 17 9.06 -6.01 -1.04
C ALA A 17 9.59 -7.19 -1.87
N SER A 18 9.91 -6.93 -3.14
CA SER A 18 10.39 -7.94 -4.09
C SER A 18 11.73 -8.55 -3.70
N ASP A 19 12.53 -7.86 -2.89
CA ASP A 19 13.78 -8.33 -2.30
C ASP A 19 13.56 -9.24 -1.07
N GLY A 20 12.31 -9.44 -0.66
CA GLY A 20 11.95 -10.23 0.51
C GLY A 20 11.89 -9.44 1.82
N THR A 21 12.29 -8.16 1.83
CA THR A 21 12.26 -7.31 3.03
C THR A 21 10.83 -6.99 3.45
N ILE A 22 10.55 -7.05 4.76
CA ILE A 22 9.26 -6.65 5.32
C ILE A 22 9.30 -5.19 5.78
N HIS A 23 8.49 -4.36 5.14
CA HIS A 23 8.30 -2.96 5.52
C HIS A 23 7.00 -2.80 6.33
N ARG A 24 7.10 -2.01 7.40
CA ARG A 24 5.94 -1.53 8.16
C ARG A 24 5.47 -0.23 7.54
N VAL A 25 4.19 -0.14 7.26
CA VAL A 25 3.56 1.04 6.66
C VAL A 25 2.33 1.47 7.45
N LYS A 26 2.05 2.78 7.41
CA LYS A 26 0.84 3.38 7.97
C LYS A 26 0.10 4.20 6.91
N VAL A 27 -1.13 4.59 7.21
CA VAL A 27 -1.91 5.52 6.37
C VAL A 27 -1.09 6.79 6.10
N GLY A 28 -1.07 7.21 4.85
CA GLY A 28 -0.27 8.33 4.34
C GLY A 28 1.15 7.97 3.90
N ASN A 29 1.64 6.75 4.15
CA ASN A 29 2.88 6.28 3.53
C ASN A 29 2.67 5.97 2.04
N TYR A 30 3.79 5.86 1.32
CA TYR A 30 3.82 5.56 -0.11
C TYR A 30 4.49 4.21 -0.33
N MET A 31 4.00 3.46 -1.31
CA MET A 31 4.59 2.19 -1.74
C MET A 31 4.32 1.90 -3.22
N GLY A 32 4.99 0.88 -3.75
CA GLY A 32 4.88 0.50 -5.15
C GLY A 32 5.65 1.43 -6.09
N LYS A 33 5.52 1.19 -7.40
CA LYS A 33 6.24 1.95 -8.45
C LYS A 33 5.49 3.22 -8.88
N ASN A 34 4.19 3.29 -8.61
CA ASN A 34 3.29 4.32 -9.11
C ASN A 34 2.94 5.38 -8.03
N TYR A 35 3.88 5.66 -7.12
CA TYR A 35 3.65 6.57 -5.98
C TYR A 35 2.37 6.25 -5.20
N GLY A 36 2.14 4.97 -4.94
CA GLY A 36 0.92 4.47 -4.32
C GLY A 36 0.77 4.96 -2.89
N ARG A 37 -0.07 5.96 -2.66
CA ARG A 37 -0.34 6.52 -1.33
C ARG A 37 -1.35 5.65 -0.61
N ILE A 38 -0.99 5.15 0.56
CA ILE A 38 -1.88 4.35 1.40
C ILE A 38 -2.97 5.25 1.99
N VAL A 39 -4.23 4.91 1.67
CA VAL A 39 -5.40 5.64 2.15
C VAL A 39 -6.10 4.90 3.29
N ASN A 40 -5.98 3.57 3.35
CA ASN A 40 -6.60 2.76 4.39
C ASN A 40 -5.83 1.44 4.62
N ILE A 41 -5.85 0.95 5.85
CA ILE A 41 -5.26 -0.35 6.23
C ILE A 41 -6.29 -1.10 7.07
N SER A 42 -6.67 -2.30 6.62
CA SER A 42 -7.49 -3.24 7.36
C SER A 42 -6.70 -4.54 7.61
N LYS A 43 -7.31 -5.48 8.33
CA LYS A 43 -6.66 -6.76 8.69
C LYS A 43 -6.34 -7.63 7.48
N ASP A 44 -7.12 -7.48 6.41
CA ASP A 44 -7.17 -8.33 5.23
C ASP A 44 -6.64 -7.62 3.96
N LYS A 45 -6.51 -6.29 3.97
CA LYS A 45 -6.05 -5.52 2.81
C LYS A 45 -5.43 -4.18 3.18
N ILE A 46 -4.66 -3.66 2.24
CA ILE A 46 -4.21 -2.26 2.22
C ILE A 46 -4.80 -1.61 0.98
N GLU A 47 -5.46 -0.47 1.15
CA GLU A 47 -6.00 0.32 0.04
C GLU A 47 -5.10 1.52 -0.20
N LEU A 48 -4.80 1.77 -1.46
CA LEU A 48 -3.90 2.82 -1.88
C LEU A 48 -4.39 3.49 -3.16
N VAL A 49 -3.94 4.72 -3.38
CA VAL A 49 -4.18 5.47 -4.61
C VAL A 49 -2.85 5.61 -5.34
N GLU A 50 -2.79 5.08 -6.56
CA GLU A 50 -1.64 5.16 -7.45
C GLU A 50 -1.82 6.28 -8.47
N ILE A 51 -0.70 6.82 -8.94
CA ILE A 51 -0.66 7.76 -10.06
C ILE A 51 -0.13 6.99 -11.26
N VAL A 52 -0.99 6.74 -12.24
CA VAL A 52 -0.66 5.96 -13.44
C VAL A 52 -0.78 6.83 -14.69
N PRO A 53 0.05 6.59 -15.72
CA PRO A 53 -0.08 7.31 -16.98
C PRO A 53 -1.40 6.92 -17.67
N ASP A 54 -2.12 7.90 -18.19
CA ASP A 54 -3.40 7.69 -18.90
C ASP A 54 -3.23 7.91 -20.41
N LYS A 55 -3.23 9.17 -20.84
CA LYS A 55 -2.88 9.61 -22.21
C LYS A 55 -1.47 10.20 -22.22
N PRO A 56 -0.81 10.33 -23.39
CA PRO A 56 0.49 10.99 -23.49
C PRO A 56 0.50 12.34 -22.76
N GLY A 57 1.39 12.48 -21.78
CA GLY A 57 1.53 13.71 -20.97
C GLY A 57 0.51 13.89 -19.84
N THR A 58 -0.37 12.92 -19.59
CA THR A 58 -1.39 13.01 -18.52
C THR A 58 -1.27 11.86 -17.53
N TRP A 59 -1.66 12.14 -16.29
CA TRP A 59 -1.68 11.19 -15.20
C TRP A 59 -3.09 11.10 -14.63
N ARG A 60 -3.47 9.92 -14.14
CA ARG A 60 -4.72 9.72 -13.42
C ARG A 60 -4.48 9.01 -12.10
N GLU A 61 -5.35 9.28 -11.14
CA GLU A 61 -5.42 8.52 -9.91
C GLU A 61 -6.14 7.19 -10.16
N GLN A 62 -5.59 6.11 -9.62
CA GLN A 62 -6.17 4.77 -9.70
C GLN A 62 -6.20 4.15 -8.31
N GLN A 63 -7.37 3.70 -7.88
CA GLN A 63 -7.49 2.92 -6.65
C GLN A 63 -6.88 1.53 -6.87
N ALA A 64 -6.03 1.12 -5.94
CA ALA A 64 -5.41 -0.19 -5.91
C ALA A 64 -5.56 -0.81 -4.52
N VAL A 65 -5.63 -2.13 -4.49
CA VAL A 65 -5.80 -2.91 -3.25
C VAL A 65 -4.72 -3.97 -3.20
N LEU A 66 -3.99 -4.02 -2.10
CA LEU A 66 -3.07 -5.09 -1.77
C LEU A 66 -3.73 -6.00 -0.74
N ALA A 67 -4.32 -7.10 -1.20
CA ALA A 67 -4.91 -8.11 -0.33
C ALA A 67 -3.82 -8.89 0.46
N LEU A 68 -4.19 -9.43 1.61
CA LEU A 68 -3.41 -10.43 2.32
C LEU A 68 -3.26 -11.66 1.44
N THR A 69 -2.01 -12.04 1.17
CA THR A 69 -1.72 -13.28 0.44
C THR A 69 -1.49 -14.37 1.49
N GLU A 70 -2.21 -15.49 1.37
CA GLU A 70 -2.10 -16.66 2.25
C GLU A 70 -0.67 -17.24 2.27
#